data_AF-A0A355G233-F1
#
_entry.id   AF-A0A355G233-F1
#
_cell.length_a   1.000
_cell.length_b   1.000
_cell.length_c   1.000
_cell.angle_alpha   90.00
_cell.angle_beta   90.00
_cell.angle_gamma   90.00
#
_symmetry.space_group_name_H-M   'P 1'
#
loop_
_entity.id
_entity.type
_entity.pdbx_description
1 polymer ?
#
loop_
_entity_poly.entity_id
_entity_poly.type
_entity_poly.pdbx_seq_one_letter_code
_entity_poly.pdbx_strand_id
1 'polypeptide(L)' 'MTPTYDHITRLRFLFVGNICHQVFGKWNGWVKLDDGTKLEIKDMMSFLEQSDNMW' A
#
# COMPACT_ATOMS: atom_id res chain seq x y z
N MET A 1 -7.00 5.70 -3.45
CA MET A 1 -6.26 6.24 -2.29
C MET A 1 -5.81 7.64 -2.63
N THR A 2 -5.79 8.56 -1.65
CA THR A 2 -5.20 9.89 -1.78
C THR A 2 -3.79 9.86 -1.18
N PRO A 3 -2.71 9.85 -1.99
CA PRO A 3 -1.34 9.70 -1.50
C PRO A 3 -0.85 10.95 -0.77
N THR A 4 -0.04 10.74 0.27
CA THR A 4 0.57 11.81 1.08
C THR A 4 2.08 11.71 1.16
N TYR A 5 2.63 10.49 1.13
CA TYR A 5 4.06 10.26 1.27
C TYR A 5 4.47 9.00 0.51
N ASP A 6 5.61 9.04 -0.20
CA ASP A 6 6.21 7.87 -0.85
C ASP A 6 7.55 7.56 -0.18
N HIS A 7 7.66 6.37 0.42
CA HIS A 7 8.90 5.88 0.98
C HIS A 7 9.55 4.89 0.02
N ILE A 8 10.76 5.22 -0.42
CA ILE A 8 11.48 4.43 -1.42
C ILE A 8 12.69 3.76 -0.76
N THR A 9 12.72 2.43 -0.78
CA THR A 9 13.90 1.64 -0.39
C THR A 9 14.57 1.09 -1.65
N ARG A 10 15.88 1.32 -1.80
CA ARG A 10 16.68 0.85 -2.93
C ARG A 10 17.89 0.10 -2.44
N LEU A 11 17.78 -1.23 -2.41
CA LEU A 11 18.88 -2.13 -2.09
C LEU A 11 19.02 -3.16 -3.20
N ARG A 12 19.68 -2.77 -4.30
CA ARG A 12 19.96 -3.66 -5.42
C ARG A 12 21.46 -3.68 -5.71
N PHE A 13 22.03 -4.87 -5.78
CA PHE A 13 23.39 -5.11 -6.21
C PHE A 13 23.37 -6.03 -7.43
N LEU A 14 23.71 -5.48 -8.60
CA LEU A 14 23.56 -6.14 -9.89
C LEU A 14 22.11 -6.63 -10.11
N PHE A 15 21.90 -7.94 -10.10
CA PHE A 15 20.60 -8.59 -10.34
C PHE A 15 19.93 -9.09 -9.07
N VAL A 16 20.56 -8.91 -7.90
CA VAL A 16 20.05 -9.39 -6.62
C VAL A 16 19.66 -8.20 -5.76
N GLY A 17 18.46 -8.24 -5.23
CA GLY A 17 17.95 -7.27 -4.26
C GLY A 17 16.60 -6.68 -4.64
N ASN A 18 16.22 -5.65 -3.90
CA ASN A 18 14.87 -5.12 -3.88
C ASN A 18 14.84 -3.61 -4.12
N ILE A 19 13.87 -3.20 -4.93
CA ILE A 19 13.44 -1.80 -5.01
C ILE A 19 11.97 -1.80 -4.58
N CYS A 20 11.68 -1.09 -3.49
CA CYS A 20 10.33 -0.99 -2.95
C CYS A 20 9.87 0.46 -2.92
N HIS A 21 8.67 0.69 -3.44
CA HIS A 21 7.90 1.91 -3.28
C HIS A 21 6.75 1.63 -2.33
N GLN A 22 6.76 2.27 -1.17
CA GLN A 22 5.69 2.19 -0.19
C GLN A 22 5.02 3.56 -0.09
N VAL A 23 3.90 3.70 -0.81
CA VAL A 23 3.12 4.94 -0.86
C VAL A 23 2.09 4.90 0.27
N PHE A 24 2.14 5.87 1.17
CA PHE A 24 1.19 6.06 2.24
C PHE A 24 0.15 7.12 1.88
N GLY A 25 -1.07 6.97 2.40
CA GLY A 25 -2.10 7.97 2.25
C GLY A 25 -3.44 7.55 2.80
N LYS A 26 -4.46 8.36 2.52
CA LYS A 26 -5.82 8.14 3.00
C LYS A 26 -6.61 7.27 2.04
N TRP A 27 -7.29 6.27 2.56
CA TRP A 27 -8.20 5.41 1.82
C TRP A 27 -9.62 5.58 2.33
N ASN A 28 -10.55 5.66 1.36
CA ASN A 28 -11.98 5.69 1.59
C ASN A 28 -12.58 4.54 0.79
N GLY A 29 -13.49 3.79 1.39
CA GLY A 29 -14.10 2.65 0.75
C GLY A 29 -15.15 2.01 1.64
N TRP A 30 -15.51 0.78 1.31
CA TRP A 30 -16.48 0.03 2.09
C TRP A 30 -16.14 -1.46 2.04
N VAL A 31 -16.53 -2.17 3.08
CA VAL A 31 -16.46 -3.63 3.14
C VAL A 31 -17.84 -4.15 3.51
N LYS A 32 -18.22 -5.29 2.94
CA LYS A 32 -19.42 -6.01 3.33
C LYS A 32 -18.99 -7.17 4.21
N LEU A 33 -19.54 -7.23 5.42
CA LEU A 33 -19.33 -8.32 6.36
C LEU A 33 -20.18 -9.53 5.96
N ASP A 34 -19.86 -10.70 6.52
CA ASP A 34 -20.53 -11.97 6.20
C ASP A 34 -22.02 -11.98 6.57
N ASP A 35 -22.41 -11.18 7.57
CA ASP A 35 -23.81 -10.96 7.98
C ASP A 35 -24.59 -10.02 7.04
N GLY A 36 -23.92 -9.46 6.03
CA GLY A 36 -24.49 -8.52 5.08
C GLY A 36 -24.34 -7.05 5.46
N THR A 37 -23.83 -6.74 6.65
CA THR A 37 -23.60 -5.37 7.12
C THR A 37 -22.55 -4.69 6.23
N LYS A 38 -22.84 -3.48 5.75
CA LYS A 38 -21.89 -2.65 4.99
C LYS A 38 -21.22 -1.65 5.92
N LEU A 39 -19.91 -1.77 6.09
CA LEU A 39 -19.11 -0.82 6.83
C LEU A 39 -18.49 0.20 5.85
N GLU A 40 -18.81 1.48 6.03
CA GLU A 40 -18.11 2.56 5.33
C GLU A 40 -16.84 2.94 6.10
N ILE A 41 -15.72 3.01 5.38
CA ILE A 41 -14.43 3.41 5.91
C ILE A 41 -14.09 4.76 5.30
N LYS A 42 -13.83 5.76 6.15
CA LYS A 42 -13.47 7.11 5.76
C LYS A 42 -12.17 7.54 6.42
N ASP A 43 -11.32 8.23 5.66
CA ASP A 43 -10.04 8.80 6.11
C ASP A 43 -9.08 7.79 6.77
N MET A 44 -9.16 6.51 6.41
CA MET A 44 -8.29 5.49 6.98
C MET A 44 -6.87 5.64 6.43
N MET A 45 -5.87 5.69 7.31
CA MET A 45 -4.48 5.61 6.89
C MET A 45 -4.19 4.22 6.32
N SER A 46 -3.70 4.18 5.09
CA SER A 46 -3.36 2.98 4.34
C SER A 46 -2.04 3.18 3.62
N PHE A 47 -1.45 2.08 3.16
CA PHE A 47 -0.33 2.12 2.24
C PHE A 47 -0.60 1.22 1.03
N LEU A 48 0.09 1.52 -0.07
CA LEU A 48 0.15 0.70 -1.27
C LEU A 48 1.63 0.44 -1.53
N GLU A 49 2.00 -0.83 -1.59
CA GLU A 49 3.37 -1.26 -1.78
C GLU A 49 3.53 -1.84 -3.19
N GLN A 50 4.56 -1.38 -3.89
CA GLN A 50 5.06 -2.00 -5.11
C GLN A 50 6.50 -2.41 -4.89
N SER A 51 6.72 -3.73 -4.89
CA SER A 51 8.01 -4.34 -4.58
C SER A 51 8.55 -5.04 -5.83
N ASP A 52 9.61 -4.48 -6.41
CA ASP A 52 10.38 -5.12 -7.47
C ASP A 52 11.50 -5.95 -6.82
N ASN A 53 11.17 -7.21 -6.54
CA ASN A 53 12.04 -8.16 -5.87
C ASN A 53 12.73 -9.09 -6.86
N MET A 54 14.06 -9.06 -6.88
CA MET A 54 14.89 -9.96 -7.68
C MET A 54 15.77 -10.79 -6.73
N TRP A 55 15.28 -12.00 -6.44
CA TRP A 55 16.00 -13.06 -5.72
C TRP A 55 16.77 -13.97 -6.68
#